data_AF-A0A9X7IJW9-F1
#
_entry.id   AF-A0A9X7IJW9-F1
#
_cell.length_a   1.000
_cell.length_b   1.000
_cell.length_c   1.000
_cell.angle_alpha   90.00
_cell.angle_beta   90.00
_cell.angle_gamma   90.00
#
_symmetry.space_group_name_H-M   'P 1'
#
loop_
_entity.id
_entity.type
_entity.pdbx_description
1 polymer ?
#
loop_
_entity_poly.entity_id
_entity_poly.type
_entity_poly.pdbx_seq_one_letter_code
_entity_poly.pdbx_strand_id
1 'polypeptide(L)'
;MRAEASIRPVWPIGPTAPLPRTVTPFRAETVQSYLDRLAHANHLEPRQLRRYLADGPAICRPRPDWLATVSSQPVASLQARLIGLANRDRDPTRQRRHARPACRLCMARRGVYEPVYCWLPDYATVCRRHRRWIGPGTYTLEDQRDLHCTPLVLAAAQHHARLHRRHNGTARFAVKDAARIRRWWARSTSPSELPPDDVDTHIAAYPDLIALAAILADARVRIWNSVAATPARTRVVDAVYVSIGRRFPQRRDHTRPIEQWIHDQQLSAVRRAHNANRADPTTSR
;
A
#
# COMPACT_ATOMS: atom_id res chain seq x y z
N MET A 1 -15.94 24.68 -62.24
CA MET A 1 -16.21 24.65 -60.79
C MET A 1 -15.30 23.61 -60.15
N ARG A 2 -14.21 24.04 -59.50
CA ARG A 2 -13.35 23.15 -58.70
C ARG A 2 -13.94 23.09 -57.30
N ALA A 3 -14.27 21.89 -56.83
CA ALA A 3 -14.70 21.66 -55.46
C ALA A 3 -13.51 21.89 -54.53
N GLU A 4 -13.58 22.94 -53.70
CA GLU A 4 -12.67 23.12 -52.57
C GLU A 4 -12.94 22.01 -51.57
N ALA A 5 -12.01 21.05 -51.52
CA ALA A 5 -11.97 20.07 -50.45
C ALA A 5 -11.76 20.83 -49.13
N SER A 6 -12.79 20.86 -48.29
CA SER A 6 -12.70 21.34 -46.91
C SER A 6 -11.67 20.50 -46.16
N ILE A 7 -10.44 21.01 -46.08
CA ILE A 7 -9.38 20.46 -45.25
C ILE A 7 -9.81 20.74 -43.81
N ARG A 8 -10.44 19.75 -43.17
CA ARG A 8 -10.63 19.78 -41.71
C ARG A 8 -9.24 19.94 -41.09
N PRO A 9 -9.01 20.92 -40.20
CA PRO A 9 -7.72 21.04 -39.53
C PRO A 9 -7.43 19.73 -38.81
N VAL A 10 -6.35 19.06 -39.24
CA VAL A 10 -5.82 17.90 -38.55
C VAL A 10 -5.29 18.43 -37.23
N TRP A 11 -6.02 18.17 -36.15
CA TRP A 11 -5.53 18.46 -34.82
C TRP A 11 -4.18 17.77 -34.63
N PRO A 12 -3.15 18.47 -34.14
CA PRO A 12 -1.83 17.88 -33.97
C PRO A 12 -1.93 16.59 -33.16
N ILE A 13 -1.32 15.53 -33.68
CA ILE A 13 -1.27 14.23 -33.03
C ILE A 13 -0.31 14.33 -31.85
N GLY A 14 -0.85 14.72 -30.71
CA GLY A 14 -0.11 14.85 -29.46
C GLY A 14 0.74 16.12 -29.34
N PRO A 15 1.40 16.28 -28.18
CA PRO A 15 2.22 17.43 -27.84
C PRO A 15 3.58 17.41 -28.54
N THR A 16 3.98 18.55 -29.09
CA THR A 16 5.31 18.78 -29.69
C THR A 16 6.22 19.65 -28.82
N ALA A 17 5.68 20.27 -27.78
CA ALA A 17 6.38 21.19 -26.90
C ALA A 17 5.93 21.01 -25.43
N PRO A 18 6.76 21.43 -24.47
CA PRO A 18 6.38 21.43 -23.07
C PRO A 18 5.28 22.44 -22.74
N LEU A 19 4.54 22.18 -21.67
CA LEU A 19 3.62 23.17 -21.12
C LEU A 19 4.41 24.32 -20.45
N PRO A 20 3.84 25.54 -20.40
CA PRO A 20 4.53 26.71 -19.83
C PRO A 20 5.01 26.52 -18.39
N ARG A 21 4.26 25.76 -17.57
CA ARG A 21 4.62 25.45 -16.18
C ARG A 21 4.69 23.94 -16.00
N THR A 22 5.87 23.44 -15.66
CA THR A 22 6.08 22.02 -15.37
C THR A 22 6.11 21.77 -13.87
N VAL A 23 5.75 20.55 -13.46
CA VAL A 23 5.78 20.13 -12.05
C VAL A 23 6.61 18.87 -11.89
N THR A 24 7.40 18.80 -10.81
CA THR A 24 8.20 17.62 -10.50
C THR A 24 7.32 16.52 -9.89
N PRO A 25 7.39 15.28 -10.41
CA PRO A 25 6.67 14.14 -9.85
C PRO A 25 7.20 13.75 -8.46
N PHE A 26 6.31 13.44 -7.54
CA PHE A 26 6.66 12.83 -6.25
C PHE A 26 6.93 11.34 -6.44
N ARG A 27 7.72 10.76 -5.51
CA ARG A 27 7.97 9.32 -5.52
C ARG A 27 6.67 8.57 -5.21
N ALA A 28 6.37 7.58 -6.04
CA ALA A 28 5.15 6.79 -5.98
C ALA A 28 3.86 7.61 -6.10
N GLU A 29 3.91 8.80 -6.70
CA GLU A 29 2.71 9.58 -7.04
C GLU A 29 1.85 8.81 -8.04
N THR A 30 0.54 8.86 -7.92
CA THR A 30 -0.34 8.28 -8.94
C THR A 30 -0.30 9.13 -10.21
N VAL A 31 -0.39 8.48 -11.37
CA VAL A 31 -0.44 9.21 -12.64
C VAL A 31 -1.59 10.23 -12.68
N GLN A 32 -2.72 9.91 -12.05
CA GLN A 32 -3.87 10.80 -11.93
C GLN A 32 -3.53 12.07 -11.13
N SER A 33 -2.95 11.91 -9.93
CA SER A 33 -2.50 13.04 -9.10
C SER A 33 -1.51 13.95 -9.85
N TYR A 34 -0.57 13.34 -10.57
CA TYR A 34 0.42 14.09 -11.32
C TYR A 34 -0.20 14.92 -12.45
N LEU A 35 -1.13 14.31 -13.21
CA LEU A 35 -1.85 15.00 -14.28
C LEU A 35 -2.73 16.13 -13.76
N ASP A 36 -3.43 15.92 -12.64
CA ASP A 36 -4.27 16.96 -12.04
C ASP A 36 -3.43 18.16 -11.62
N ARG A 37 -2.26 17.92 -11.00
CA ARG A 37 -1.31 18.99 -10.64
C ARG A 37 -0.71 19.70 -11.84
N LEU A 38 -0.34 18.96 -12.88
CA LEU A 38 0.19 19.54 -14.12
C LEU A 38 -0.88 20.40 -14.82
N ALA A 39 -2.14 19.95 -14.83
CA ALA A 39 -3.26 20.72 -15.38
C ALA A 39 -3.48 22.01 -14.58
N HIS A 40 -3.60 21.91 -13.26
CA HIS A 40 -3.80 23.08 -12.40
C HIS A 40 -2.67 24.10 -12.51
N ALA A 41 -1.41 23.66 -12.59
CA ALA A 41 -0.27 24.56 -12.77
C ALA A 41 -0.37 25.39 -14.05
N ASN A 42 -1.04 24.87 -15.09
CA ASN A 42 -1.24 25.53 -16.38
C ASN A 42 -2.67 26.06 -16.59
N HIS A 43 -3.48 26.12 -15.52
CA HIS A 43 -4.87 26.57 -15.57
C HIS A 43 -5.75 25.79 -16.59
N LEU A 44 -5.45 24.50 -16.76
CA LEU A 44 -6.21 23.59 -17.62
C LEU A 44 -7.21 22.78 -16.79
N GLU A 45 -8.34 22.41 -17.41
CA GLU A 45 -9.26 21.44 -16.79
C GLU A 45 -8.62 20.03 -16.83
N PRO A 46 -8.59 19.28 -15.72
CA PRO A 46 -7.86 18.01 -15.68
C PRO A 46 -8.37 16.91 -16.62
N ARG A 47 -9.68 16.87 -16.96
CA ARG A 47 -10.20 15.92 -17.96
C ARG A 47 -9.73 16.31 -19.37
N GLN A 48 -9.64 17.58 -19.70
CA GLN A 48 -9.11 18.06 -20.98
C GLN A 48 -7.65 17.65 -21.17
N LEU A 49 -6.77 17.91 -20.19
CA LEU A 49 -5.38 17.49 -20.29
C LEU A 49 -5.25 15.96 -20.41
N ARG A 50 -6.05 15.21 -19.65
CA ARG A 50 -6.07 13.74 -19.74
C ARG A 50 -6.49 13.22 -21.11
N ARG A 51 -7.51 13.84 -21.72
CA ARG A 51 -7.97 13.49 -23.07
C ARG A 51 -6.92 13.81 -24.11
N TYR A 52 -6.28 14.97 -24.00
CA TYR A 52 -5.22 15.41 -24.91
C TYR A 52 -4.00 14.48 -24.86
N LEU A 53 -3.68 13.94 -23.68
CA LEU A 53 -2.53 13.08 -23.49
C LEU A 53 -2.80 11.58 -23.77
N ALA A 54 -4.04 11.20 -24.07
CA ALA A 54 -4.42 9.81 -24.29
C ALA A 54 -4.44 9.44 -25.78
N ASP A 55 -4.04 8.21 -26.10
CA ASP A 55 -4.21 7.63 -27.44
C ASP A 55 -5.57 6.93 -27.52
N GLY A 56 -6.55 7.57 -28.15
CA GLY A 56 -7.86 6.99 -28.41
C GLY A 56 -8.95 7.20 -27.33
N PRO A 57 -10.14 6.58 -27.49
CA PRO A 57 -11.34 6.88 -26.70
C PRO A 57 -11.28 6.38 -25.25
N ALA A 58 -10.22 5.66 -24.87
CA ALA A 58 -9.98 5.23 -23.50
C ALA A 58 -9.50 6.41 -22.64
N ILE A 59 -10.47 7.22 -22.19
CA ILE A 59 -10.29 8.28 -21.20
C ILE A 59 -9.50 7.67 -20.02
N CYS A 60 -8.38 8.30 -19.63
CA CYS A 60 -7.54 8.02 -18.46
C CYS A 60 -6.18 7.33 -18.69
N ARG A 61 -5.70 7.11 -19.93
CA ARG A 61 -4.36 6.52 -20.14
C ARG A 61 -3.42 7.46 -20.88
N PRO A 62 -2.58 8.24 -20.17
CA PRO A 62 -1.61 9.09 -20.86
C PRO A 62 -0.56 8.24 -21.56
N ARG A 63 -0.23 8.62 -22.78
CA ARG A 63 0.97 8.14 -23.49
C ARG A 63 2.22 8.60 -22.75
N PRO A 64 3.14 7.69 -22.35
CA PRO A 64 4.33 8.09 -21.59
C PRO A 64 5.24 9.08 -22.32
N ASP A 65 5.38 8.94 -23.63
CA ASP A 65 6.11 9.85 -24.52
C ASP A 65 5.46 11.23 -24.56
N TRP A 66 4.13 11.30 -24.73
CA TRP A 66 3.41 12.58 -24.72
C TRP A 66 3.49 13.28 -23.37
N LEU A 67 3.35 12.52 -22.28
CA LEU A 67 3.52 13.04 -20.93
C LEU A 67 4.93 13.57 -20.69
N ALA A 68 5.96 12.88 -21.19
CA ALA A 68 7.35 13.33 -21.14
C ALA A 68 7.54 14.67 -21.85
N THR A 69 6.97 14.83 -23.06
CA THR A 69 7.02 16.08 -23.80
C THR A 69 6.38 17.23 -23.04
N VAL A 70 5.12 17.09 -22.59
CA VAL A 70 4.42 18.21 -21.91
C VAL A 70 5.01 18.58 -20.55
N SER A 71 5.66 17.63 -19.89
CA SER A 71 6.22 17.84 -18.55
C SER A 71 7.70 18.20 -18.54
N SER A 72 8.38 18.16 -19.69
CA SER A 72 9.85 18.23 -19.78
C SER A 72 10.56 17.23 -18.86
N GLN A 73 9.97 16.04 -18.65
CA GLN A 73 10.56 14.99 -17.82
C GLN A 73 10.92 13.79 -18.68
N PRO A 74 12.09 13.15 -18.48
CA PRO A 74 12.41 11.90 -19.16
C PRO A 74 11.37 10.81 -18.86
N VAL A 75 10.98 10.03 -19.88
CA VAL A 75 10.04 8.91 -19.73
C VAL A 75 10.46 7.97 -18.59
N ALA A 76 11.75 7.64 -18.49
CA ALA A 76 12.29 6.78 -17.44
C ALA A 76 12.09 7.38 -16.03
N SER A 77 12.24 8.70 -15.87
CA SER A 77 12.00 9.40 -14.61
C SER A 77 10.52 9.33 -14.22
N LEU A 78 9.62 9.57 -15.19
CA LEU A 78 8.18 9.47 -14.99
C LEU A 78 7.77 8.04 -14.62
N GLN A 79 8.25 7.01 -15.33
CA GLN A 79 7.92 5.62 -15.05
C GLN A 79 8.46 5.14 -13.69
N ALA A 80 9.65 5.63 -13.27
CA ALA A 80 10.22 5.29 -11.98
C ALA A 80 9.49 5.94 -10.79
N ARG A 81 8.81 7.08 -11.02
CA ARG A 81 8.15 7.86 -9.97
C ARG A 81 6.63 7.71 -9.95
N LEU A 82 6.01 7.56 -11.11
CA LEU A 82 4.56 7.55 -11.27
C LEU A 82 4.00 6.13 -11.32
N ILE A 83 3.07 5.86 -10.42
CA ILE A 83 2.33 4.60 -10.39
C ILE A 83 1.15 4.70 -11.34
N GLY A 84 0.98 3.67 -12.17
CA GLY A 84 -0.06 3.61 -13.20
C GLY A 84 0.37 4.03 -14.60
N LEU A 85 1.59 4.54 -14.77
CA LEU A 85 2.13 4.89 -16.09
C LEU A 85 2.67 3.64 -16.81
N ALA A 86 3.36 2.75 -16.09
CA ALA A 86 3.83 1.46 -16.61
C ALA A 86 2.70 0.40 -16.63
N ASN A 87 2.80 -0.59 -17.53
CA ASN A 87 1.79 -1.65 -17.74
C ASN A 87 1.36 -2.39 -16.47
N ARG A 88 2.24 -2.53 -15.47
CA ARG A 88 2.05 -3.40 -14.30
C ARG A 88 1.03 -2.85 -13.28
N ASP A 89 0.77 -1.54 -13.27
CA ASP A 89 -0.05 -0.87 -12.25
C ASP A 89 -1.27 -0.12 -12.84
N ARG A 90 -1.71 -0.53 -14.03
CA ARG A 90 -2.72 0.20 -14.84
C ARG A 90 -4.15 0.18 -14.32
N ASP A 91 -4.45 -0.53 -13.23
CA ASP A 91 -5.79 -0.54 -12.65
C ASP A 91 -6.06 0.75 -11.86
N PRO A 92 -6.89 1.68 -12.38
CA PRO A 92 -7.16 2.96 -11.72
C PRO A 92 -7.98 2.78 -10.43
N THR A 93 -8.79 1.73 -10.33
CA THR A 93 -9.56 1.43 -9.12
C THR A 93 -8.60 1.03 -8.00
N ARG A 94 -7.62 0.19 -8.33
CA ARG A 94 -6.58 -0.22 -7.39
C ARG A 94 -5.69 0.96 -6.99
N GLN A 95 -5.32 1.83 -7.93
CA GLN A 95 -4.59 3.07 -7.61
C GLN A 95 -5.38 3.92 -6.62
N ARG A 96 -6.66 4.23 -6.89
CA ARG A 96 -7.50 5.04 -5.99
C ARG A 96 -7.64 4.43 -4.60
N ARG A 97 -7.80 3.12 -4.48
CA ARG A 97 -7.93 2.42 -3.19
C ARG A 97 -6.66 2.45 -2.35
N HIS A 98 -5.48 2.54 -2.97
CA HIS A 98 -4.19 2.53 -2.27
C HIS A 98 -3.54 3.91 -2.15
N ALA A 99 -4.03 4.88 -2.93
CA ALA A 99 -3.54 6.23 -2.93
C ALA A 99 -3.89 6.94 -1.63
N ARG A 100 -2.88 7.52 -1.00
CA ARG A 100 -2.99 8.32 0.21
C ARG A 100 -2.29 9.64 -0.01
N PRO A 101 -2.77 10.75 0.58
CA PRO A 101 -2.08 12.02 0.44
C PRO A 101 -0.68 11.94 1.07
N ALA A 102 0.33 12.46 0.36
CA ALA A 102 1.67 12.62 0.89
C ALA A 102 1.64 13.56 2.10
N CYS A 103 2.66 13.48 2.96
CA CYS A 103 2.70 14.31 4.16
C CYS A 103 2.64 15.80 3.81
N ARG A 104 1.64 16.51 4.35
CA ARG A 104 1.38 17.93 4.08
C ARG A 104 2.61 18.82 4.34
N LEU A 105 3.39 18.52 5.37
CA LEU A 105 4.61 19.26 5.70
C LEU A 105 5.79 18.93 4.77
N CYS A 106 5.85 17.71 4.22
CA CYS A 106 6.82 17.39 3.17
C CYS A 106 6.50 18.12 1.87
N MET A 107 5.22 18.24 1.53
CA MET A 107 4.76 18.96 0.34
C MET A 107 4.97 20.45 0.48
N ALA A 108 4.60 21.04 1.62
CA ALA A 108 4.81 22.47 1.90
C ALA A 108 6.29 22.87 1.81
N ARG A 109 7.21 22.03 2.30
CA ARG A 109 8.66 22.29 2.14
C ARG A 109 9.14 22.27 0.68
N ARG A 110 8.33 21.76 -0.25
CA ARG A 110 8.56 21.80 -1.70
C ARG A 110 7.68 22.84 -2.41
N GLY A 111 6.99 23.70 -1.67
CA GLY A 111 6.08 24.71 -2.22
C GLY A 111 4.78 24.15 -2.81
N VAL A 112 4.38 22.93 -2.43
CA VAL A 112 3.14 22.30 -2.91
C VAL A 112 2.13 22.25 -1.78
N TYR A 113 0.96 22.84 -1.99
CA TYR A 113 -0.10 22.94 -0.97
C TYR A 113 -1.33 22.11 -1.33
N GLU A 114 -1.49 21.76 -2.60
CA GLU A 114 -2.51 20.84 -3.07
C GLU A 114 -2.17 19.38 -2.70
N PRO A 115 -3.18 18.53 -2.45
CA PRO A 115 -2.95 17.12 -2.13
C PRO A 115 -2.21 16.38 -3.26
N VAL A 116 -1.06 15.79 -2.93
CA VAL A 116 -0.36 14.84 -3.81
C VAL A 116 -0.70 13.42 -3.37
N TYR A 117 -1.38 12.66 -4.20
CA TYR A 117 -1.78 11.29 -3.87
C TYR A 117 -0.72 10.27 -4.32
N CYS A 118 -0.13 9.59 -3.35
CA CYS A 118 0.90 8.57 -3.57
C CYS A 118 0.39 7.17 -3.21
N TRP A 119 0.77 6.18 -4.00
CA TRP A 119 0.64 4.78 -3.63
C TRP A 119 1.79 4.41 -2.69
N LEU A 120 1.59 4.71 -1.42
CA LEU A 120 2.57 4.40 -0.38
C LEU A 120 2.50 2.91 -0.01
N PRO A 121 3.64 2.24 0.25
CA PRO A 121 3.65 0.87 0.75
C PRO A 121 2.85 0.74 2.06
N ASP A 122 2.31 -0.45 2.33
CA ASP A 122 1.46 -0.71 3.52
C ASP A 122 2.18 -0.41 4.84
N TYR A 123 3.51 -0.53 4.87
CA TYR A 123 4.33 -0.22 6.05
C TYR A 123 4.70 1.26 6.21
N ALA A 124 4.45 2.08 5.18
CA ALA A 124 4.66 3.53 5.21
C ALA A 124 3.39 4.21 5.74
N THR A 125 3.15 4.09 7.06
CA THR A 125 1.97 4.68 7.73
C THR A 125 2.25 5.98 8.47
N VAL A 126 3.52 6.30 8.71
CA VAL A 126 3.95 7.51 9.42
C VAL A 126 5.02 8.24 8.63
N CYS A 127 4.86 9.54 8.45
CA CYS A 127 5.93 10.42 8.02
C CYS A 127 6.93 10.57 9.16
N ARG A 128 8.07 9.89 9.09
CA ARG A 128 9.07 9.91 10.18
C ARG A 128 9.70 11.28 10.42
N ARG A 129 9.85 12.09 9.37
CA ARG A 129 10.45 13.42 9.46
C ARG A 129 9.57 14.37 10.27
N HIS A 130 8.28 14.37 9.99
CA HIS A 130 7.32 15.29 10.60
C HIS A 130 6.46 14.65 11.68
N ARG A 131 6.70 13.37 12.00
CA ARG A 131 5.96 12.57 12.99
C ARG A 131 4.44 12.68 12.79
N ARG A 132 3.97 12.53 11.55
CA ARG A 132 2.53 12.57 11.24
C ARG A 132 2.02 11.25 10.72
N TRP A 133 0.79 10.91 11.08
CA TRP A 133 0.08 9.79 10.47
C TRP A 133 -0.22 10.11 9.00
N ILE A 134 0.06 9.14 8.14
CA ILE A 134 -0.23 9.12 6.69
C ILE A 134 -0.76 7.73 6.30
N GLY A 135 -1.26 6.98 7.27
CA GLY A 135 -1.59 5.56 7.20
C GLY A 135 -3.00 5.29 6.65
N PRO A 136 -3.53 4.09 6.91
CA PRO A 136 -4.96 3.81 6.73
C PRO A 136 -5.85 4.85 7.42
N GLY A 137 -7.02 5.12 6.84
CA GLY A 137 -7.94 6.16 7.29
C GLY A 137 -7.56 7.58 6.86
N THR A 138 -6.40 7.80 6.24
CA THR A 138 -6.01 9.12 5.71
C THR A 138 -6.41 9.27 4.25
N TYR A 139 -7.50 10.00 4.01
CA TYR A 139 -8.01 10.31 2.67
C TYR A 139 -7.74 11.76 2.26
N THR A 140 -7.70 12.67 3.23
CA THR A 140 -7.49 14.11 3.05
C THR A 140 -6.23 14.59 3.80
N LEU A 141 -5.86 15.86 3.64
CA LEU A 141 -4.76 16.46 4.41
C LEU A 141 -5.11 16.67 5.89
N GLU A 142 -6.40 16.79 6.22
CA GLU A 142 -6.91 17.01 7.58
C GLU A 142 -6.86 15.73 8.43
N ASP A 143 -6.97 14.57 7.78
CA ASP A 143 -6.82 13.27 8.43
C ASP A 143 -5.37 13.02 8.92
N GLN A 144 -4.38 13.79 8.44
CA GLN A 144 -3.00 13.58 8.85
C GLN A 144 -2.77 14.05 10.28
N ARG A 145 -2.89 13.17 11.27
CA ARG A 145 -2.70 13.52 12.69
C ARG A 145 -1.24 13.73 13.06
N ASP A 146 -0.97 14.66 13.98
CA ASP A 146 0.34 14.79 14.62
C ASP A 146 0.51 13.68 15.65
N LEU A 147 1.69 13.06 15.69
CA LEU A 147 2.02 11.93 16.56
C LEU A 147 3.10 12.29 17.58
N HIS A 148 3.42 13.58 17.77
CA HIS A 148 4.43 14.02 18.74
C HIS A 148 4.18 13.44 20.15
N CYS A 149 2.92 13.45 20.60
CA CYS A 149 2.52 12.95 21.92
C CYS A 149 2.18 11.45 21.94
N THR A 150 2.43 10.70 20.85
CA THR A 150 2.11 9.27 20.75
C THR A 150 3.35 8.45 20.35
N PRO A 151 4.37 8.36 21.21
CA PRO A 151 5.63 7.69 20.88
C PRO A 151 5.45 6.19 20.58
N LEU A 152 4.44 5.54 21.15
CA LEU A 152 4.11 4.14 20.89
C LEU A 152 3.73 3.89 19.42
N VAL A 153 2.99 4.82 18.79
CA VAL A 153 2.62 4.74 17.37
C VAL A 153 3.85 4.90 16.47
N LEU A 154 4.74 5.82 16.83
CA LEU A 154 6.02 6.01 16.13
C LEU A 154 6.90 4.75 16.21
N ALA A 155 7.03 4.16 17.40
CA ALA A 155 7.77 2.93 17.62
C ALA A 155 7.17 1.76 16.83
N ALA A 156 5.83 1.64 16.80
CA ALA A 156 5.12 0.66 15.99
C ALA A 156 5.38 0.85 14.49
N ALA A 157 5.41 2.09 13.99
CA ALA A 157 5.72 2.37 12.59
C ALA A 157 7.17 2.01 12.22
N GLN A 158 8.10 2.21 13.15
CA GLN A 158 9.47 1.73 12.98
C GLN A 158 9.52 0.20 12.97
N HIS A 159 8.79 -0.45 13.87
CA HIS A 159 8.70 -1.91 13.93
C HIS A 159 8.09 -2.50 12.66
N HIS A 160 7.02 -1.92 12.13
CA HIS A 160 6.39 -2.38 10.89
C HIS A 160 7.35 -2.32 9.70
N ALA A 161 8.12 -1.23 9.54
CA ALA A 161 9.13 -1.15 8.50
C ALA A 161 10.26 -2.18 8.69
N ARG A 162 10.67 -2.46 9.93
CA ARG A 162 11.64 -3.54 10.23
C ARG A 162 11.08 -4.90 9.88
N LEU A 163 9.81 -5.16 10.22
CA LEU A 163 9.10 -6.39 9.91
C LEU A 163 9.09 -6.64 8.39
N HIS A 164 8.76 -5.61 7.61
CA HIS A 164 8.79 -5.71 6.15
C HIS A 164 10.20 -5.96 5.60
N ARG A 165 11.25 -5.35 6.16
CA ARG A 165 12.64 -5.63 5.74
C ARG A 165 13.09 -7.05 6.08
N ARG A 166 12.68 -7.58 7.23
CA ARG A 166 13.08 -8.92 7.71
C ARG A 166 12.35 -10.04 6.97
N HIS A 167 11.05 -9.86 6.74
CA HIS A 167 10.15 -10.92 6.26
C HIS A 167 9.64 -10.68 4.83
N ASN A 168 10.13 -9.63 4.16
CA ASN A 168 9.74 -9.24 2.80
C ASN A 168 8.20 -9.21 2.62
N GLY A 169 7.70 -9.74 1.50
CA GLY A 169 6.27 -9.80 1.18
C GLY A 169 5.43 -10.61 2.16
N THR A 170 6.04 -11.42 3.04
CA THR A 170 5.28 -12.19 4.04
C THR A 170 4.78 -11.34 5.21
N ALA A 171 5.46 -10.21 5.49
CA ALA A 171 5.04 -9.27 6.54
C ALA A 171 3.63 -8.72 6.27
N ARG A 172 3.29 -8.48 4.99
CA ARG A 172 1.93 -8.04 4.60
C ARG A 172 0.87 -9.07 4.98
N PHE A 173 1.15 -10.37 4.84
CA PHE A 173 0.21 -11.41 5.25
C PHE A 173 0.07 -11.46 6.77
N ALA A 174 1.17 -11.34 7.52
CA ALA A 174 1.12 -11.31 8.98
C ALA A 174 0.31 -10.12 9.52
N VAL A 175 0.42 -8.94 8.90
CA VAL A 175 -0.41 -7.76 9.25
C VAL A 175 -1.89 -8.00 8.92
N LYS A 176 -2.19 -8.64 7.78
CA LYS A 176 -3.57 -9.01 7.43
C LYS A 176 -4.16 -10.03 8.40
N ASP A 177 -3.39 -11.05 8.78
CA ASP A 177 -3.79 -12.06 9.76
C ASP A 177 -4.02 -11.43 11.13
N ALA A 178 -3.13 -10.55 11.58
CA ALA A 178 -3.28 -9.79 12.82
C ALA A 178 -4.55 -8.92 12.80
N ALA A 179 -4.84 -8.24 11.67
CA ALA A 179 -6.07 -7.48 11.51
C ALA A 179 -7.33 -8.37 11.56
N ARG A 180 -7.28 -9.58 10.97
CA ARG A 180 -8.37 -10.56 11.04
C ARG A 180 -8.62 -11.03 12.47
N ILE A 181 -7.56 -11.42 13.19
CA ILE A 181 -7.63 -11.86 14.58
C ILE A 181 -8.17 -10.74 15.48
N ARG A 182 -7.70 -9.49 15.32
CA ARG A 182 -8.19 -8.35 16.09
C ARG A 182 -9.67 -8.06 15.83
N ARG A 183 -10.13 -8.12 14.57
CA ARG A 183 -11.56 -8.01 14.25
C ARG A 183 -12.39 -9.13 14.88
N TRP A 184 -11.85 -10.34 14.95
CA TRP A 184 -12.51 -11.44 15.65
C TRP A 184 -12.66 -11.11 17.14
N TRP A 185 -11.57 -10.76 17.83
CA TRP A 185 -11.62 -10.36 19.24
C TRP A 185 -12.58 -9.20 19.51
N ALA A 186 -12.62 -8.20 18.62
CA ALA A 186 -13.55 -7.08 18.73
C ALA A 186 -15.02 -7.55 18.67
N ARG A 187 -15.39 -8.37 17.66
CA ARG A 187 -16.75 -8.92 17.53
C ARG A 187 -17.16 -9.84 18.67
N SER A 188 -16.22 -10.52 19.30
CA SER A 188 -16.50 -11.34 20.48
C SER A 188 -16.75 -10.51 21.74
N THR A 189 -16.28 -9.25 21.77
CA THR A 189 -16.48 -8.34 22.91
C THR A 189 -17.73 -7.49 22.71
N SER A 190 -17.93 -6.99 21.48
CA SER A 190 -19.08 -6.17 21.08
C SER A 190 -19.59 -6.62 19.70
N PRO A 191 -20.60 -7.51 19.63
CA PRO A 191 -21.07 -8.08 18.36
C PRO A 191 -21.73 -7.08 17.40
N SER A 192 -22.29 -5.98 17.93
CA SER A 192 -23.14 -5.04 17.18
C SER A 192 -22.43 -3.77 16.70
N GLU A 193 -21.19 -3.52 17.14
CA GLU A 193 -20.47 -2.28 16.79
C GLU A 193 -19.24 -2.62 15.95
N LEU A 194 -19.31 -2.27 14.66
CA LEU A 194 -18.11 -2.17 13.85
C LEU A 194 -17.38 -0.88 14.25
N PRO A 195 -16.08 -0.94 14.57
CA PRO A 195 -15.32 0.27 14.80
C PRO A 195 -15.42 1.18 13.57
N PRO A 196 -15.62 2.49 13.77
CA PRO A 196 -15.63 3.43 12.66
C PRO A 196 -14.32 3.32 11.85
N ASP A 197 -14.44 3.43 10.52
CA ASP A 197 -13.29 3.44 9.60
C ASP A 197 -12.67 4.84 9.53
N ASP A 198 -12.33 5.39 10.71
CA ASP A 198 -11.73 6.71 10.87
C ASP A 198 -10.25 6.61 11.25
N VAL A 199 -9.54 7.72 11.03
CA VAL A 199 -8.09 7.80 11.22
C VAL A 199 -7.65 7.59 12.68
N ASP A 200 -8.43 8.07 13.65
CA ASP A 200 -8.08 8.03 15.06
C ASP A 200 -8.25 6.59 15.59
N THR A 201 -9.28 5.87 15.12
CA THR A 201 -9.46 4.43 15.34
C THR A 201 -8.27 3.63 14.79
N HIS A 202 -7.80 3.94 13.57
CA HIS A 202 -6.60 3.28 13.01
C HIS A 202 -5.34 3.57 13.83
N ILE A 203 -5.14 4.81 14.27
CA ILE A 203 -3.98 5.23 15.07
C ILE A 203 -3.95 4.51 16.41
N ALA A 204 -5.06 4.52 17.16
CA ALA A 204 -5.17 3.88 18.48
C ALA A 204 -4.91 2.37 18.40
N ALA A 205 -5.42 1.75 17.34
CA ALA A 205 -5.30 0.33 17.07
C ALA A 205 -3.90 -0.12 16.59
N TYR A 206 -3.08 0.81 16.10
CA TYR A 206 -1.89 0.50 15.33
C TYR A 206 -0.77 -0.21 16.11
N PRO A 207 -0.40 0.21 17.34
CA PRO A 207 0.67 -0.45 18.09
C PRO A 207 0.40 -1.93 18.34
N ASP A 208 -0.82 -2.26 18.71
CA ASP A 208 -1.24 -3.64 18.98
C ASP A 208 -1.36 -4.47 17.71
N LEU A 209 -1.83 -3.87 16.62
CA LEU A 209 -1.84 -4.52 15.31
C LEU A 209 -0.44 -4.98 14.90
N ILE A 210 0.55 -4.10 15.00
CA ILE A 210 1.92 -4.40 14.59
C ILE A 210 2.61 -5.35 15.56
N ALA A 211 2.36 -5.24 16.86
CA ALA A 211 2.88 -6.18 17.84
C ALA A 211 2.38 -7.62 17.59
N LEU A 212 1.08 -7.78 17.31
CA LEU A 212 0.53 -9.09 16.95
C LEU A 212 1.11 -9.59 15.61
N ALA A 213 1.17 -8.73 14.59
CA ALA A 213 1.74 -9.09 13.30
C ALA A 213 3.19 -9.59 13.41
N ALA A 214 3.99 -9.00 14.29
CA ALA A 214 5.37 -9.44 14.54
C ALA A 214 5.43 -10.86 15.13
N ILE A 215 4.59 -11.15 16.11
CA ILE A 215 4.49 -12.50 16.72
C ILE A 215 4.11 -13.51 15.64
N LEU A 216 3.09 -13.22 14.83
CA LEU A 216 2.60 -14.12 13.79
C LEU A 216 3.64 -14.34 12.68
N ALA A 217 4.38 -13.30 12.29
CA ALA A 217 5.43 -13.42 11.26
C ALA A 217 6.56 -14.34 11.75
N ASP A 218 7.07 -14.13 12.97
CA ASP A 218 8.14 -14.95 13.52
C ASP A 218 7.67 -16.39 13.77
N ALA A 219 6.43 -16.58 14.25
CA ALA A 219 5.83 -17.89 14.43
C ALA A 219 5.66 -18.64 13.11
N ARG A 220 5.19 -17.97 12.05
CA ARG A 220 5.02 -18.57 10.72
C ARG A 220 6.32 -19.16 10.19
N VAL A 221 7.43 -18.43 10.30
CA VAL A 221 8.75 -18.91 9.86
C VAL A 221 9.13 -20.17 10.62
N ARG A 222 8.97 -20.18 11.95
CA ARG A 222 9.30 -21.35 12.79
C ARG A 222 8.40 -22.54 12.49
N ILE A 223 7.10 -22.32 12.29
CA ILE A 223 6.15 -23.35 11.89
C ILE A 223 6.58 -23.91 10.52
N TRP A 224 6.87 -23.08 9.54
CA TRP A 224 7.19 -23.58 8.20
C TRP A 224 8.51 -24.34 8.14
N ASN A 225 9.41 -24.11 9.11
CA ASN A 225 10.72 -24.77 9.21
C ASN A 225 10.77 -25.97 10.17
N SER A 226 9.68 -26.28 10.88
CA SER A 226 9.63 -27.44 11.80
C SER A 226 8.89 -28.61 11.16
N VAL A 227 9.41 -29.82 11.34
CA VAL A 227 8.76 -31.07 10.88
C VAL A 227 7.43 -31.28 11.60
N ALA A 228 6.40 -31.69 10.85
CA ALA A 228 5.06 -31.96 11.39
C ALA A 228 5.09 -33.07 12.44
N ALA A 229 4.16 -33.02 13.41
CA ALA A 229 4.02 -34.01 14.48
C ALA A 229 5.28 -34.25 15.35
N THR A 230 6.14 -33.24 15.50
CA THR A 230 7.33 -33.31 16.38
C THR A 230 7.17 -32.51 17.67
N PRO A 231 7.87 -32.87 18.76
CA PRO A 231 7.93 -32.04 19.98
C PRO A 231 8.49 -30.63 19.73
N ALA A 232 9.32 -30.46 18.69
CA ALA A 232 9.79 -29.15 18.26
C ALA A 232 8.63 -28.29 17.72
N ARG A 233 7.73 -28.88 16.92
CA ARG A 233 6.52 -28.22 16.42
C ARG A 233 5.58 -27.81 17.56
N THR A 234 5.38 -28.67 18.55
CA THR A 234 4.56 -28.35 19.74
C THR A 234 5.13 -27.16 20.50
N ARG A 235 6.44 -27.16 20.78
CA ARG A 235 7.13 -26.03 21.45
C ARG A 235 7.00 -24.70 20.69
N VAL A 236 7.03 -24.74 19.35
CA VAL A 236 6.80 -23.55 18.54
C VAL A 236 5.38 -23.02 18.71
N VAL A 237 4.38 -23.89 18.72
CA VAL A 237 2.96 -23.54 18.95
C VAL A 237 2.76 -22.95 20.35
N ASP A 238 3.30 -23.60 21.39
CA ASP A 238 3.20 -23.12 22.77
C ASP A 238 3.84 -21.73 22.93
N ALA A 239 4.99 -21.50 22.28
CA ALA A 239 5.65 -20.20 22.28
C ALA A 239 4.79 -19.09 21.67
N VAL A 240 3.88 -19.40 20.73
CA VAL A 240 2.89 -18.43 20.21
C VAL A 240 1.94 -18.01 21.30
N TYR A 241 1.31 -18.96 22.00
CA TYR A 241 0.38 -18.66 23.08
C TYR A 241 1.05 -17.89 24.22
N VAL A 242 2.25 -18.28 24.62
CA VAL A 242 3.03 -17.54 25.64
C VAL A 242 3.31 -16.11 25.20
N SER A 243 3.74 -15.91 23.94
CA SER A 243 4.04 -14.57 23.42
C SER A 243 2.80 -13.68 23.35
N ILE A 244 1.67 -14.24 22.90
CA ILE A 244 0.39 -13.52 22.83
C ILE A 244 -0.14 -13.24 24.23
N GLY A 245 -0.18 -14.22 25.12
CA GLY A 245 -0.66 -14.06 26.51
C GLY A 245 0.19 -13.11 27.35
N ARG A 246 1.47 -12.95 27.02
CA ARG A 246 2.34 -11.92 27.60
C ARG A 246 2.02 -10.53 27.05
N ARG A 247 1.79 -10.40 25.74
CA ARG A 247 1.59 -9.09 25.09
C ARG A 247 0.15 -8.56 25.19
N PHE A 248 -0.81 -9.47 25.28
CA PHE A 248 -2.26 -9.24 25.29
C PHE A 248 -2.91 -10.08 26.42
N PRO A 249 -2.60 -9.78 27.70
CA PRO A 249 -3.12 -10.55 28.83
C PRO A 249 -4.65 -10.63 28.86
N GLN A 250 -5.34 -9.56 28.44
CA GLN A 250 -6.80 -9.49 28.32
C GLN A 250 -7.40 -10.39 27.23
N ARG A 251 -6.56 -11.03 26.40
CA ARG A 251 -7.00 -11.93 25.31
C ARG A 251 -6.60 -13.39 25.55
N ARG A 252 -6.09 -13.73 26.74
CA ARG A 252 -5.61 -15.08 27.08
C ARG A 252 -6.67 -16.16 26.85
N ASP A 253 -7.93 -15.88 27.21
CA ASP A 253 -9.02 -16.86 27.10
C ASP A 253 -9.69 -16.85 25.72
N HIS A 254 -9.27 -15.97 24.81
CA HIS A 254 -9.82 -15.83 23.46
C HIS A 254 -8.89 -16.45 22.41
N THR A 255 -8.57 -17.74 22.58
CA THR A 255 -7.57 -18.48 21.79
C THR A 255 -8.06 -18.94 20.42
N ARG A 256 -9.36 -19.15 20.22
CA ARG A 256 -9.96 -19.63 18.95
C ARG A 256 -9.40 -19.01 17.66
N PRO A 257 -9.28 -17.67 17.51
CA PRO A 257 -8.68 -17.07 16.32
C PRO A 257 -7.20 -17.44 16.12
N ILE A 258 -6.47 -17.68 17.21
CA ILE A 258 -5.07 -18.12 17.18
C ILE A 258 -5.01 -19.60 16.81
N GLU A 259 -5.84 -20.45 17.39
CA GLU A 259 -5.96 -21.87 17.06
C GLU A 259 -6.23 -22.07 15.56
N GLN A 260 -7.23 -21.35 15.03
CA GLN A 260 -7.55 -21.38 13.60
C GLN A 260 -6.36 -20.94 12.75
N TRP A 261 -5.69 -19.85 13.13
CA TRP A 261 -4.54 -19.36 12.39
C TRP A 261 -3.39 -20.36 12.40
N ILE A 262 -3.09 -21.00 13.54
CA ILE A 262 -2.05 -22.04 13.65
C ILE A 262 -2.39 -23.21 12.75
N HIS A 263 -3.63 -23.72 12.80
CA HIS A 263 -4.10 -24.79 11.94
C HIS A 263 -3.92 -24.45 10.45
N ASP A 264 -4.32 -23.25 10.02
CA ASP A 264 -4.15 -22.79 8.64
C ASP A 264 -2.67 -22.75 8.21
N GLN A 265 -1.77 -22.31 9.10
CA GLN A 265 -0.33 -22.30 8.81
C GLN A 265 0.25 -23.71 8.70
N GLN A 266 -0.22 -24.64 9.53
CA GLN A 266 0.22 -26.04 9.49
C GLN A 266 -0.20 -26.72 8.19
N LEU A 267 -1.47 -26.56 7.78
CA LEU A 267 -1.97 -27.05 6.49
C LEU A 267 -1.19 -26.46 5.31
N SER A 268 -0.92 -25.16 5.35
CA SER A 268 -0.15 -24.48 4.30
C SER A 268 1.29 -24.99 4.20
N ALA A 269 1.93 -25.28 5.34
CA ALA A 269 3.28 -25.85 5.37
C ALA A 269 3.34 -27.25 4.75
N VAL A 270 2.36 -28.12 5.06
CA VAL A 270 2.27 -29.47 4.49
C VAL A 270 2.07 -29.42 2.97
N ARG A 271 1.14 -28.58 2.48
CA ARG A 271 0.91 -28.40 1.03
C ARG A 271 2.17 -27.94 0.30
N ARG A 272 2.93 -27.03 0.91
CA ARG A 272 4.18 -26.54 0.34
C ARG A 272 5.23 -27.64 0.23
N ALA A 273 5.41 -28.45 1.28
CA ALA A 273 6.35 -29.57 1.27
C ALA A 273 5.96 -30.60 0.20
N HIS A 274 4.67 -30.92 0.07
CA HIS A 274 4.19 -31.84 -0.96
C HIS A 274 4.41 -31.31 -2.39
N ASN A 275 4.17 -30.01 -2.63
CA ASN A 275 4.41 -29.39 -3.93
C ASN A 275 5.91 -29.31 -4.28
N ALA A 276 6.78 -29.12 -3.28
CA ALA A 276 8.23 -29.17 -3.48
C ALA A 276 8.68 -30.57 -3.91
N ASN A 277 8.18 -31.62 -3.25
CA ASN A 277 8.49 -33.01 -3.60
C ASN A 277 7.96 -33.42 -4.98
N ARG A 278 6.84 -32.84 -5.45
CA ARG A 278 6.31 -33.09 -6.80
C ARG A 278 7.08 -32.39 -7.92
N ALA A 279 7.75 -31.28 -7.60
CA ALA A 279 8.50 -30.49 -8.59
C ALA A 279 9.91 -31.05 -8.85
N ASP A 280 10.34 -32.06 -8.09
CA ASP A 280 11.66 -32.69 -8.21
C ASP A 280 11.51 -34.20 -8.48
N PRO A 281 11.25 -34.63 -9.74
CA PRO A 281 11.13 -36.05 -10.08
C PRO A 281 12.49 -36.77 -10.23
N THR A 282 13.62 -36.11 -9.93
CA THR A 282 14.98 -36.63 -10.16
C THR A 282 15.65 -37.23 -8.92
N THR A 283 14.90 -37.92 -8.07
CA THR A 283 15.49 -38.82 -7.06
C THR A 283 14.55 -40.00 -6.78
N SER A 284 14.46 -40.91 -7.74
CA SER A 284 14.06 -42.30 -7.48
C SER A 284 14.97 -43.17 -8.34
N ARG A 285 16.02 -43.68 -7.69
CA ARG A 285 16.73 -44.88 -8.09
C ARG A 285 16.00 -46.07 -7.49
#